data_AF-A0AB35L9K1-F1
#
_entry.id   AF-A0AB35L9K1-F1
#
_cell.length_a   1.000
_cell.length_b   1.000
_cell.length_c   1.000
_cell.angle_alpha   90.00
_cell.angle_beta   90.00
_cell.angle_gamma   90.00
#
_symmetry.space_group_name_H-M   'P 1'
#
loop_
_entity.id
_entity.type
_entity.pdbx_description
1 polymer ?
#
loop_
_entity_poly.entity_id
_entity_poly.type
_entity_poly.pdbx_seq_one_letter_code
_entity_poly.pdbx_strand_id
1 'polypeptide(L)' 'MSNGKLMKASAWAKREFEDGSIPDNRTIKRWVTIGEVRGKIVDGAVWVYSSEKWGVESDIASCVSDLIRAS' A
#
# COMPACT_ATOMS: atom_id res chain seq x y z
N MET A 1 4.53 15.86 -4.74
CA MET A 1 4.47 14.95 -5.90
C MET A 1 5.30 13.70 -5.56
N SER A 2 4.69 12.69 -4.94
CA SER A 2 5.40 11.47 -4.58
C SER A 2 5.70 10.69 -5.86
N ASN A 3 6.98 10.75 -6.21
CA ASN A 3 7.65 10.16 -7.35
C ASN A 3 7.16 8.72 -7.59
N GLY A 4 6.85 8.35 -8.84
CA GLY A 4 6.36 7.03 -9.27
C GLY A 4 7.36 5.88 -9.10
N LYS A 5 8.20 5.93 -8.07
CA LYS A 5 9.20 4.95 -7.70
C LYS A 5 8.50 3.69 -7.23
N LEU A 6 8.86 2.58 -7.87
CA LEU A 6 8.39 1.25 -7.55
C LEU A 6 9.38 0.55 -6.61
N MET A 7 8.86 -0.31 -5.75
CA MET A 7 9.64 -1.25 -4.95
C MET A 7 9.05 -2.66 -5.06
N LYS A 8 9.88 -3.69 -4.81
CA LYS A 8 9.39 -5.08 -4.83
C LYS A 8 8.27 -5.26 -3.80
N ALA A 9 7.21 -5.96 -4.19
CA ALA A 9 6.08 -6.25 -3.30
C ALA A 9 6.52 -6.89 -1.96
N SER A 10 7.49 -7.81 -1.99
CA SER A 10 8.00 -8.44 -0.76
C SER A 10 8.74 -7.46 0.16
N ALA A 11 9.43 -6.46 -0.39
CA ALA A 11 10.11 -5.44 0.41
C ALA A 11 9.10 -4.45 1.00
N TRP A 12 8.06 -4.11 0.24
CA TRP A 12 6.96 -3.29 0.74
C TRP A 12 6.20 -4.02 1.86
N ALA A 13 5.85 -5.29 1.68
CA ALA A 13 5.13 -6.07 2.68
C ALA A 13 5.90 -6.22 4.00
N LYS A 14 7.21 -6.46 3.95
CA LYS A 14 8.07 -6.46 5.14
C LYS A 14 8.13 -5.12 5.88
N ARG A 15 7.89 -4.03 5.17
CA ARG A 15 7.91 -2.67 5.73
C ARG A 15 6.58 -2.31 6.41
N GLU A 16 5.47 -2.83 5.88
CA GLU A 16 4.12 -2.44 6.30
C GLU A 16 3.48 -3.44 7.28
N PHE A 17 3.94 -4.69 7.34
CA PHE A 17 3.36 -5.73 8.17
C PHE A 17 4.35 -6.27 9.20
N GLU A 18 3.84 -6.58 10.39
CA GLU A 18 4.59 -7.23 11.46
C GLU A 18 5.06 -8.63 11.05
N ASP A 19 6.16 -9.09 11.67
CA ASP A 19 6.68 -10.44 11.45
C ASP A 19 5.61 -11.49 11.78
N GLY A 20 5.46 -12.47 10.88
CA GLY A 20 4.39 -13.48 10.93
C GLY A 20 3.06 -13.05 10.30
N SER A 21 2.88 -11.77 9.98
CA SER A 21 1.70 -11.23 9.27
C SER A 21 2.00 -10.77 7.84
N ILE A 22 3.23 -10.99 7.36
CA ILE A 22 3.67 -10.58 6.03
C ILE A 22 2.91 -11.39 4.96
N PRO A 23 2.10 -10.73 4.10
CA PRO A 23 1.36 -11.40 3.04
C PRO A 23 2.30 -11.99 1.98
N ASP A 24 1.89 -13.10 1.38
CA ASP A 24 2.63 -13.69 0.27
C ASP A 24 2.48 -12.85 -1.02
N ASN A 25 3.36 -13.12 -1.99
CA ASN A 25 3.38 -12.37 -3.25
C ASN A 25 2.10 -12.58 -4.08
N ARG A 26 1.39 -13.71 -3.90
CA ARG A 26 0.12 -14.00 -4.58
C ARG A 26 -1.00 -13.11 -4.04
N THR A 27 -1.03 -12.89 -2.73
CA THR A 27 -1.98 -12.01 -2.04
C THR A 27 -1.74 -10.57 -2.48
N ILE A 28 -0.49 -10.09 -2.47
CA ILE A 28 -0.17 -8.73 -2.91
C ILE A 28 -0.47 -8.54 -4.39
N LYS A 29 -0.20 -9.55 -5.25
CA LYS A 29 -0.61 -9.51 -6.66
C LYS A 29 -2.11 -9.29 -6.79
N ARG A 30 -2.92 -10.01 -6.02
CA ARG A 30 -4.38 -9.87 -6.04
C ARG A 30 -4.79 -8.45 -5.63
N TRP A 31 -4.21 -7.90 -4.56
CA TRP A 31 -4.48 -6.53 -4.11
C TRP A 31 -4.16 -5.48 -5.19
N VAL A 32 -3.01 -5.62 -5.86
CA VAL A 32 -2.67 -4.73 -6.98
C VAL A 32 -3.65 -4.88 -8.15
N THR A 33 -4.06 -6.11 -8.47
CA THR A 33 -5.03 -6.35 -9.55
C THR A 33 -6.42 -5.77 -9.26
N ILE A 34 -6.90 -5.87 -8.01
CA ILE A 34 -8.22 -5.36 -7.63
C ILE A 34 -8.21 -3.87 -7.25
N GLY A 35 -7.04 -3.23 -7.24
CA GLY A 35 -6.89 -1.81 -6.94
C GLY A 35 -6.78 -1.45 -5.45
N GLU A 36 -6.73 -2.44 -4.56
CA GLU A 36 -6.58 -2.26 -3.10
C GLU A 36 -5.23 -1.62 -2.73
N VAL A 37 -4.19 -1.91 -3.52
CA VAL A 37 -2.85 -1.36 -3.35
C VAL A 37 -2.36 -0.85 -4.69
N ARG A 38 -1.85 0.39 -4.75
CA ARG A 38 -1.33 0.93 -6.01
C ARG A 38 0.00 0.26 -6.38
N GLY A 39 0.03 -0.37 -7.55
CA GLY A 39 1.20 -1.06 -8.03
C GLY A 39 1.18 -1.34 -9.53
N LYS A 40 2.17 -2.12 -9.98
CA LYS A 40 2.26 -2.65 -11.34
C LYS A 40 2.69 -4.11 -11.32
N ILE A 41 2.17 -4.87 -12.28
CA ILE A 41 2.65 -6.22 -12.57
C ILE A 41 3.49 -6.12 -13.84
N VAL A 42 4.77 -6.47 -13.75
CA VAL A 42 5.74 -6.41 -14.86
C VAL A 42 6.44 -7.76 -14.93
N ASP A 43 6.33 -8.46 -16.07
CA ASP A 43 6.91 -9.79 -16.30
C ASP A 43 6.61 -10.81 -15.18
N GLY A 44 5.37 -10.77 -14.67
CA GLY A 44 4.92 -11.66 -13.59
C GLY A 44 5.40 -11.25 -12.19
N ALA A 45 6.33 -10.30 -12.06
CA ALA A 45 6.74 -9.71 -10.80
C ALA A 45 5.77 -8.59 -10.36
N VAL A 46 5.57 -8.49 -9.05
CA VAL A 46 4.69 -7.49 -8.44
C VAL A 46 5.51 -6.36 -7.85
N TRP A 47 5.15 -5.14 -8.24
CA TRP A 47 5.77 -3.91 -7.80
C TRP A 47 4.73 -3.01 -7.15
N VAL A 48 5.08 -2.42 -6.02
CA VAL A 48 4.21 -1.49 -5.28
C VAL A 48 4.85 -0.11 -5.31
N TYR A 49 4.04 0.94 -5.46
CA TYR A 49 4.58 2.30 -5.34
C TYR A 49 5.12 2.53 -3.94
N SER A 50 6.32 3.08 -3.81
CA SER A 50 6.98 3.20 -2.50
C SER A 50 6.22 4.10 -1.51
N SER A 51 5.33 4.97 -2.02
CA SER A 51 4.45 5.82 -1.23
C SER A 51 3.21 5.09 -0.67
N GLU A 52 2.91 3.88 -1.12
CA GLU A 52 1.78 3.12 -0.58
C GLU A 52 2.02 2.73 0.86
N LYS A 53 0.95 2.86 1.64
CA LYS A 53 0.89 2.53 3.04
C LYS A 53 -0.35 1.67 3.28
N TRP A 54 -0.18 0.57 3.99
CA TRP A 54 -1.30 -0.29 4.31
C TRP A 54 -2.22 0.40 5.32
N GLY A 55 -3.53 0.35 5.11
CA GLY A 55 -4.54 0.83 6.08
C GLY A 55 -4.69 2.35 6.21
N VAL A 56 -3.97 3.18 5.45
CA VAL A 56 -4.00 4.65 5.59
C VAL A 56 -5.33 5.30 5.19
N GLU A 57 -6.21 4.60 4.48
CA GLU A 57 -7.52 5.15 4.12
C GLU A 57 -8.38 5.49 5.37
N SER A 58 -8.23 4.74 6.47
CA SER A 58 -8.92 5.01 7.74
C SER A 58 -8.38 6.24 8.48
N ASP A 59 -7.06 6.46 8.47
CA ASP A 59 -6.44 7.55 9.23
C ASP A 59 -6.66 8.92 8.58
N ILE A 60 -6.66 8.98 7.24
CA ILE A 60 -6.95 10.22 6.51
C ILE A 60 -8.39 10.65 6.73
N ALA A 61 -9.35 9.72 6.71
CA ALA A 61 -10.75 10.02 7.00
C ALA A 61 -10.94 10.57 8.42
N SER A 62 -10.21 10.01 9.41
CA SER A 62 -10.23 10.52 10.79
C SER A 62 -9.63 11.92 10.88
N CYS A 63 -8.44 12.14 10.34
CA CYS A 63 -7.78 13.46 10.39
C CYS A 63 -8.57 14.55 9.64
N VAL A 64 -9.19 14.24 8.51
CA VAL A 64 -10.06 15.18 7.78
C VAL A 64 -11.33 15.46 8.60
N SER A 65 -11.93 14.44 9.22
CA SER A 65 -13.11 14.63 10.09
C SER A 65 -12.81 15.51 11.30
N ASP A 66 -11.63 15.36 11.90
CA ASP A 66 -11.20 16.17 13.04
C ASP A 66 -10.90 17.62 12.62
N LEU A 67 -10.36 17.84 11.42
CA LEU A 67 -10.11 19.19 10.89
C LEU A 67 -11.41 19.93 10.56
N ILE A 68 -12.44 19.24 10.04
CA ILE A 68 -13.77 19.80 9.77
C ILE A 68 -14.51 20.14 11.09
N ARG A 69 -14.28 19.38 12.17
CA ARG A 69 -14.90 19.65 13.48
C ARG A 69 -14.25 20.81 14.25
N ALA A 70 -13.00 21.12 13.93
CA ALA A 70 -12.24 22.21 14.56
C ALA A 70 -12.39 23.57 13.85
N SER A 71 -13.16 23.63 12.75
CA SER A 71 -13.49 24.83 11.97
C SER A 71 -14.94 25.25 12.16
#